data_AF-A0A957UYT6-F1
#
_entry.id   AF-A0A957UYT6-F1
#
_cell.length_a   1.000
_cell.length_b   1.000
_cell.length_c   1.000
_cell.angle_alpha   90.00
_cell.angle_beta   90.00
_cell.angle_gamma   90.00
#
_symmetry.space_group_name_H-M   'P 1'
#
loop_
_entity.id
_entity.type
_entity.pdbx_description
1 polymer ?
#
loop_
_entity_poly.entity_id
_entity_poly.type
_entity_poly.pdbx_seq_one_letter_code
_entity_poly.pdbx_strand_id
1 'polypeptide(L)'
;GSAIVKDLAANADFAVTVVDLNPATVQRLADEAGVRGVATNVGTLDRLDDLLDGADLVVCAVPGFMGFATLKKIIEAGKNVVDISFFGEDPFLLD
;
A
#
# COMPACT_ATOMS: atom_id res chain seq x y z
N GLY A 1 6.15 -3.37 -6.15
CA GLY A 1 6.34 -2.43 -5.02
C GLY A 1 7.65 -1.67 -5.08
N SER A 2 8.81 -2.35 -5.02
CA SER A 2 10.12 -1.72 -4.78
C SER A 2 10.49 -0.55 -5.71
N ALA A 3 10.22 -0.65 -7.02
CA ALA A 3 10.50 0.43 -7.96
C ALA A 3 9.68 1.70 -7.65
N ILE A 4 8.38 1.53 -7.36
CA ILE A 4 7.47 2.62 -6.98
C ILE A 4 7.96 3.32 -5.71
N VAL A 5 8.34 2.54 -4.68
CA VAL A 5 8.84 3.09 -3.42
C VAL A 5 10.08 3.95 -3.66
N LYS A 6 11.05 3.45 -4.42
CA LYS A 6 12.30 4.19 -4.72
C LYS A 6 12.06 5.45 -5.55
N ASP A 7 11.16 5.38 -6.51
CA ASP A 7 10.83 6.51 -7.38
C ASP A 7 10.12 7.63 -6.60
N LEU A 8 9.08 7.29 -5.82
CA LEU A 8 8.40 8.25 -4.96
C LEU A 8 9.33 8.83 -3.88
N ALA A 9 10.18 8.00 -3.29
CA ALA A 9 11.14 8.43 -2.26
C ALA A 9 12.24 9.36 -2.81
N ALA A 10 12.47 9.39 -4.13
CA ALA A 10 13.43 10.31 -4.74
C ALA A 10 12.97 11.77 -4.67
N ASN A 11 11.68 12.02 -4.43
CA ASN A 11 11.13 13.35 -4.19
C ASN A 11 10.99 13.62 -2.68
N ALA A 12 11.72 14.61 -2.18
CA ALA A 12 11.71 14.99 -0.76
C ALA A 12 10.38 15.59 -0.28
N ASP A 13 9.49 16.00 -1.17
CA ASP A 13 8.15 16.49 -0.83
C ASP A 13 7.21 15.36 -0.39
N PHE A 14 7.58 14.09 -0.61
CA PHE A 14 6.77 12.93 -0.26
C PHE A 14 7.28 12.20 0.99
N ALA A 15 6.41 12.05 1.98
CA ALA A 15 6.63 11.14 3.10
C ALA A 15 6.15 9.74 2.72
N VAL A 16 7.07 8.87 2.30
CA VAL A 16 6.74 7.52 1.83
C VAL A 16 6.77 6.51 2.98
N THR A 17 5.72 5.71 3.10
CA THR A 17 5.67 4.53 3.98
C THR A 17 5.51 3.26 3.14
N VAL A 18 6.41 2.29 3.31
CA VAL A 18 6.29 0.96 2.69
C VAL A 18 5.67 -0.02 3.67
N VAL A 19 4.66 -0.75 3.19
CA VAL A 19 3.95 -1.78 3.97
C VAL A 19 4.04 -3.11 3.21
N ASP A 20 4.57 -4.14 3.86
CA ASP A 20 4.70 -5.49 3.28
C ASP A 20 4.61 -6.54 4.40
N LEU A 21 4.21 -7.77 4.04
CA LEU A 21 4.18 -8.90 4.96
C LEU A 21 5.60 -9.33 5.38
N ASN A 22 6.58 -9.19 4.49
CA ASN A 22 7.94 -9.64 4.70
C ASN A 22 8.79 -8.55 5.38
N PRO A 23 9.17 -8.70 6.67
CA PRO A 23 9.96 -7.71 7.39
C PRO A 23 11.34 -7.48 6.76
N ALA A 24 11.94 -8.49 6.13
CA ALA A 24 13.23 -8.32 5.46
C ALA A 24 13.12 -7.42 4.23
N THR A 25 12.02 -7.52 3.48
CA THR A 25 11.73 -6.62 2.35
C THR A 25 11.51 -5.20 2.83
N VAL A 26 10.72 -5.03 3.91
CA VAL A 26 10.46 -3.72 4.53
C VAL A 26 11.75 -3.06 4.98
N GLN A 27 12.57 -3.78 5.76
CA GLN A 27 13.83 -3.26 6.29
C GLN A 27 14.76 -2.85 5.14
N ARG A 28 14.93 -3.73 4.15
CA ARG A 28 15.77 -3.45 2.98
C ARG A 28 15.33 -2.19 2.23
N LEU A 29 14.02 -1.99 2.04
CA LEU A 29 13.52 -0.80 1.33
C LEU A 29 13.64 0.47 2.19
N ALA A 30 13.41 0.36 3.50
CA ALA A 30 13.63 1.46 4.43
C ALA A 30 15.09 1.93 4.39
N ASP A 31 16.05 1.00 4.40
CA ASP A 31 17.48 1.31 4.36
C ASP A 31 17.92 1.84 2.99
N GLU A 32 17.46 1.22 1.88
CA GLU A 32 17.86 1.61 0.52
C GLU A 32 17.26 2.97 0.08
N ALA A 33 16.04 3.29 0.52
CA ALA A 33 15.30 4.46 0.04
C ALA A 33 15.07 5.54 1.12
N GLY A 34 15.47 5.30 2.36
CA GLY A 34 15.28 6.26 3.47
C GLY A 34 13.82 6.47 3.86
N VAL A 35 12.97 5.45 3.69
CA VAL A 35 11.51 5.53 3.90
C VAL A 35 11.08 4.89 5.21
N ARG A 36 9.87 5.23 5.70
CA ARG A 36 9.27 4.52 6.84
C ARG A 36 8.85 3.11 6.40
N GLY A 37 9.19 2.09 7.20
CA GLY A 37 8.80 0.71 6.94
C GLY A 37 7.83 0.16 7.99
N VAL A 38 6.78 -0.54 7.56
CA VAL A 38 5.85 -1.26 8.44
C VAL A 38 5.67 -2.69 7.95
N ALA A 39 6.14 -3.66 8.73
CA ALA A 39 5.92 -5.07 8.45
C ALA A 39 4.57 -5.52 9.03
N THR A 40 3.59 -5.78 8.18
CA THR A 40 2.27 -6.26 8.62
C THR A 40 1.53 -7.01 7.52
N ASN A 41 0.56 -7.84 7.92
CA ASN A 41 -0.28 -8.54 6.98
C ASN A 41 -1.46 -7.66 6.57
N VAL A 42 -1.43 -7.14 5.35
CA VAL A 42 -2.51 -6.31 4.79
C VAL A 42 -3.81 -7.12 4.60
N GLY A 43 -3.72 -8.45 4.51
CA GLY A 43 -4.89 -9.33 4.44
C GLY A 43 -5.63 -9.49 5.76
N THR A 44 -4.96 -9.28 6.90
CA THR A 44 -5.63 -9.17 8.21
C THR A 44 -5.91 -7.69 8.44
N LEU A 45 -7.09 -7.27 7.98
CA LEU A 45 -7.51 -5.88 7.83
C LEU A 45 -7.43 -5.04 9.12
N ASP A 46 -7.20 -5.63 10.28
CA ASP A 46 -7.21 -5.01 11.61
C ASP A 46 -6.22 -3.84 11.80
N ARG A 47 -5.11 -3.82 11.05
CA ARG A 47 -4.10 -2.75 11.14
C ARG A 47 -4.07 -1.81 9.94
N LEU A 48 -4.96 -2.03 8.98
CA LEU A 48 -4.98 -1.21 7.78
C LEU A 48 -5.51 0.20 8.09
N ASP A 49 -6.50 0.33 8.97
CA ASP A 49 -7.15 1.63 9.26
C ASP A 49 -6.16 2.66 9.85
N ASP A 50 -5.36 2.28 10.84
CA ASP A 50 -4.33 3.16 11.42
C ASP A 50 -3.29 3.62 10.37
N LEU A 51 -2.98 2.75 9.39
CA LEU A 51 -2.04 3.06 8.31
C LEU A 51 -2.67 3.96 7.26
N LEU A 52 -3.96 3.78 6.99
CA LEU A 52 -4.73 4.60 6.07
C LEU A 52 -4.92 6.00 6.64
N ASP A 53 -5.23 6.15 7.92
CA ASP A 53 -5.46 7.43 8.57
C ASP A 53 -4.28 8.41 8.40
N GLY A 54 -3.05 7.91 8.48
CA GLY A 54 -1.83 8.70 8.29
C GLY A 54 -1.41 8.95 6.84
N ALA A 55 -2.15 8.46 5.84
CA ALA A 55 -1.83 8.60 4.43
C ALA A 55 -2.85 9.47 3.69
N ASP A 56 -2.36 10.32 2.78
CA ASP A 56 -3.19 11.14 1.87
C ASP A 56 -3.52 10.39 0.56
N LEU A 57 -2.62 9.49 0.15
CA LEU A 57 -2.69 8.69 -1.06
C LEU A 57 -2.13 7.29 -0.78
N VAL A 58 -2.81 6.26 -1.29
CA VAL A 58 -2.39 4.87 -1.17
C VAL A 58 -2.04 4.31 -2.54
N VAL A 59 -0.89 3.65 -2.66
CA VAL A 59 -0.56 2.87 -3.86
C VAL A 59 -0.71 1.39 -3.55
N CYS A 60 -1.76 0.78 -4.07
CA CYS A 60 -2.07 -0.63 -3.86
C CYS A 60 -1.35 -1.49 -4.92
N ALA A 61 -0.44 -2.34 -4.45
CA ALA A 61 0.39 -3.22 -5.28
C ALA A 61 0.47 -4.63 -4.67
N VAL A 62 -0.68 -5.16 -4.24
CA VAL A 62 -0.81 -6.48 -3.61
C VAL A 62 -1.09 -7.58 -4.64
N PRO A 63 -0.91 -8.87 -4.30
CA PRO A 63 -1.29 -9.97 -5.17
C PRO A 63 -2.78 -9.93 -5.55
N GLY A 64 -3.09 -10.37 -6.77
CA GLY A 64 -4.42 -10.27 -7.36
C GLY A 64 -5.57 -10.81 -6.51
N PHE A 65 -5.37 -11.97 -5.88
CA PHE A 65 -6.38 -12.60 -5.02
C PHE A 65 -6.77 -11.77 -3.78
N MET A 66 -5.99 -10.73 -3.45
CA MET A 66 -6.26 -9.81 -2.34
C MET A 66 -6.68 -8.42 -2.83
N GLY A 67 -6.51 -8.14 -4.13
CA GLY A 67 -6.60 -6.80 -4.70
C GLY A 67 -7.96 -6.17 -4.48
N PHE A 68 -9.03 -6.86 -4.89
CA PHE A 68 -10.40 -6.34 -4.78
C PHE A 68 -10.79 -6.00 -3.34
N ALA A 69 -10.56 -6.92 -2.39
CA ALA A 69 -10.89 -6.70 -0.98
C ALA A 69 -10.06 -5.57 -0.34
N THR A 70 -8.77 -5.47 -0.71
CA THR A 70 -7.88 -4.41 -0.22
C THR A 70 -8.32 -3.05 -0.77
N LEU A 71 -8.59 -2.97 -2.07
CA LEU A 71 -9.05 -1.75 -2.74
C LEU A 71 -10.38 -1.27 -2.17
N LYS A 72 -11.35 -2.18 -1.98
CA LYS A 72 -12.64 -1.89 -1.34
C LYS A 72 -12.46 -1.21 0.02
N LYS A 73 -11.60 -1.76 0.87
CA LYS A 73 -11.35 -1.20 2.20
C LYS A 73 -10.71 0.19 2.15
N ILE A 74 -9.78 0.42 1.22
CA ILE A 74 -9.14 1.73 1.04
C ILE A 74 -10.18 2.79 0.63
N ILE A 75 -11.09 2.42 -0.30
CA ILE A 75 -12.19 3.29 -0.75
C ILE A 75 -13.17 3.56 0.39
N GLU A 76 -13.57 2.53 1.16
CA GLU A 76 -14.45 2.67 2.32
C GLU A 76 -13.84 3.56 3.42
N ALA A 77 -12.52 3.59 3.54
CA ALA A 77 -11.79 4.51 4.43
C ALA A 77 -11.68 5.95 3.88
N GLY A 78 -12.25 6.23 2.71
CA GLY A 78 -12.27 7.55 2.08
C GLY A 78 -10.90 8.03 1.58
N LYS A 79 -9.99 7.11 1.27
CA LYS A 79 -8.62 7.43 0.85
C LYS A 79 -8.50 7.42 -0.66
N ASN A 80 -7.73 8.38 -1.18
CA ASN A 80 -7.33 8.37 -2.58
C ASN A 80 -6.42 7.17 -2.83
N VAL A 81 -6.63 6.47 -3.95
CA VAL A 81 -5.91 5.24 -4.24
C VAL A 81 -5.52 5.14 -5.72
N VAL A 82 -4.29 4.68 -5.94
CA VAL A 82 -3.82 4.18 -7.23
C VAL A 82 -3.59 2.69 -7.08
N ASP A 83 -4.31 1.87 -7.84
CA ASP A 83 -4.23 0.42 -7.78
C ASP A 83 -3.59 -0.14 -9.06
N ILE A 84 -2.65 -1.08 -8.89
CA ILE A 84 -2.01 -1.82 -10.00
C ILE A 84 -2.16 -3.34 -9.83
N SER A 85 -3.07 -3.78 -8.96
CA SER A 85 -3.35 -5.17 -8.69
C SER A 85 -4.31 -5.72 -9.74
N PHE A 86 -4.02 -6.90 -10.27
CA PHE A 86 -4.91 -7.60 -11.20
C PHE A 86 -5.82 -8.55 -10.44
N PHE A 87 -7.10 -8.21 -10.29
CA PHE A 87 -8.11 -9.07 -9.66
C PHE A 87 -9.18 -9.50 -10.69
N GLY A 88 -9.87 -10.60 -10.42
CA GLY A 88 -10.83 -11.21 -11.36
C GLY A 88 -12.24 -10.66 -11.24
N GLU A 89 -12.52 -10.03 -10.10
CA GLU A 89 -13.75 -9.34 -9.77
C GLU A 89 -13.92 -8.06 -10.59
N ASP A 90 -15.17 -7.62 -10.75
CA ASP A 90 -15.50 -6.39 -11.47
C ASP A 90 -15.17 -5.14 -10.63
N PRO A 91 -14.20 -4.30 -11.03
CA PRO A 91 -13.82 -3.11 -10.28
C PRO A 91 -14.95 -2.08 -10.13
N PHE A 92 -15.95 -2.07 -11.03
CA PHE A 92 -17.07 -1.11 -10.96
C PHE A 92 -18.06 -1.41 -9.81
N LEU A 93 -17.87 -2.54 -9.11
CA LEU A 93 -18.58 -2.81 -7.85
C LEU A 93 -18.07 -1.96 -6.68
N LEU A 94 -17.02 -1.17 -6.87
CA LEU A 94 -16.39 -0.32 -5.87
C LEU A 94 -16.68 1.19 -6.04
N ASP A 95 -17.49 1.56 -7.05
CA ASP A 95 -17.90 2.94 -7.35
C ASP A 95 -19.14 3.38 -6.52
#